data_AF-A0A935DXG3-F1
#
_entry.id   AF-A0A935DXG3-F1
#
_cell.length_a   1.000
_cell.length_b   1.000
_cell.length_c   1.000
_cell.angle_alpha   90.00
_cell.angle_beta   90.00
_cell.angle_gamma   90.00
#
_symmetry.space_group_name_H-M   'P 1'
#
loop_
_entity.id
_entity.type
_entity.pdbx_description
1 polymer ?
#
loop_
_entity_poly.entity_id
_entity_poly.type
_entity_poly.pdbx_seq_one_letter_code
_entity_poly.pdbx_strand_id
1 'polypeptide(L)'
;MNPFKKTLAITFAVLFVVTAIAAILLFNFDRRAFTAETYQRAFAREDFYNKIPALMAQALVSPDADTSQLPPVMQGMSAEAWENFIRALLPPDTLKAMGDGVLNSTFAYINMQTDQVTVDLRAVKTSMAGETGAQAVLSLISAMPDCTAEQIARASINLFTGGQIEFCNPPAELLPLITPVIRAQLQFAAAIIPDEMTLITAPLQNDPRQRLQATRFMMRLSPILPIFFLLALTLLAVRTLNDWLKWWGIPTLVAGLLTFIMGLLGAPVIGSVITSILSNRMPTYLPEFLSSFTGDFASAMVRALLVPVIWQGLVLLLIGGAMTGFYYLSRKSA
;
A
#
# COMPACT_ATOMS: atom_id res chain seq x y z
N MET A 1 48.43 -23.77 0.78
CA MET A 1 48.10 -22.41 1.29
C MET A 1 48.41 -22.37 2.78
N ASN A 2 49.09 -21.34 3.28
CA ASN A 2 49.39 -21.21 4.72
C ASN A 2 48.09 -21.22 5.54
N PRO A 3 48.08 -21.84 6.74
CA PRO A 3 46.86 -22.00 7.53
C PRO A 3 46.17 -20.65 7.81
N PHE A 4 46.95 -19.60 8.08
CA PHE A 4 46.45 -18.24 8.27
C PHE A 4 45.65 -17.70 7.06
N LYS A 5 46.21 -17.80 5.85
CA LYS A 5 45.52 -17.34 4.62
C LYS A 5 44.24 -18.13 4.35
N LYS A 6 44.24 -19.43 4.69
CA LYS A 6 43.05 -20.28 4.58
C LYS A 6 41.94 -19.83 5.51
N THR A 7 42.25 -19.58 6.79
CA THR A 7 41.28 -19.09 7.77
C THR A 7 40.69 -17.76 7.32
N LEU A 8 41.54 -16.82 6.89
CA LEU A 8 41.08 -15.50 6.42
C LEU A 8 40.18 -15.60 5.18
N ALA A 9 40.51 -16.47 4.22
CA ALA A 9 39.67 -16.72 3.03
C ALA A 9 38.29 -17.29 3.41
N ILE A 10 38.24 -18.21 4.37
CA ILE A 10 36.97 -18.76 4.88
C ILE A 10 36.15 -17.67 5.56
N THR A 11 36.77 -16.83 6.39
CA THR A 11 36.09 -15.70 7.03
C THR A 11 35.49 -14.75 5.99
N PHE A 12 36.26 -14.38 4.95
CA PHE A 12 35.72 -13.52 3.88
C PHE A 12 34.64 -14.19 3.05
N ALA A 13 34.70 -15.51 2.83
CA ALA A 13 33.63 -16.25 2.18
C ALA A 13 32.32 -16.19 2.98
N VAL A 14 32.39 -16.37 4.31
CA VAL A 14 31.23 -16.26 5.20
C VAL A 14 30.68 -14.82 5.22
N LEU A 15 31.57 -13.82 5.35
CA LEU A 15 31.16 -12.41 5.30
C LEU A 15 30.51 -12.05 3.97
N PHE A 16 31.04 -12.54 2.84
CA PHE A 16 30.41 -12.39 1.54
C PHE A 16 28.99 -12.96 1.53
N VAL A 17 28.77 -14.19 2.02
CA VAL A 17 27.42 -14.80 2.05
C VAL A 17 26.44 -13.94 2.83
N VAL A 18 26.78 -13.57 4.07
CA VAL A 18 25.90 -12.76 4.94
C VAL A 18 25.57 -11.42 4.29
N THR A 19 26.58 -10.78 3.69
CA THR A 19 26.44 -9.42 3.17
C THR A 19 25.83 -9.38 1.78
N ALA A 20 25.97 -10.43 0.99
CA ALA A 20 25.25 -10.61 -0.26
C ALA A 20 23.74 -10.74 -0.01
N ILE A 21 23.33 -11.56 0.96
CA ILE A 21 21.93 -11.70 1.36
C ILE A 21 21.38 -10.36 1.82
N ALA A 22 22.08 -9.69 2.74
CA ALA A 22 21.66 -8.38 3.25
C ALA A 22 21.58 -7.32 2.13
N ALA A 23 22.58 -7.27 1.24
CA ALA A 23 22.61 -6.32 0.13
C ALA A 23 21.45 -6.53 -0.84
N ILE A 24 21.14 -7.78 -1.19
CA ILE A 24 19.99 -8.09 -2.04
C ILE A 24 18.69 -7.60 -1.41
N LEU A 25 18.46 -7.90 -0.13
CA LEU A 25 17.25 -7.46 0.56
C LEU A 25 17.15 -5.94 0.64
N LEU A 26 18.19 -5.27 1.13
CA LEU A 26 18.22 -3.82 1.32
C LEU A 26 18.10 -3.06 -0.01
N PHE A 27 18.79 -3.52 -1.05
CA PHE A 27 18.74 -2.89 -2.37
C PHE A 27 17.35 -3.01 -3.03
N ASN A 28 16.72 -4.19 -2.95
CA ASN A 28 15.35 -4.34 -3.47
C ASN A 28 14.33 -3.59 -2.62
N PHE A 29 14.51 -3.58 -1.31
CA PHE A 29 13.67 -2.82 -0.41
C PHE A 29 13.71 -1.32 -0.76
N ASP A 30 14.90 -0.72 -0.92
CA ASP A 30 15.01 0.69 -1.33
C ASP A 30 14.30 0.96 -2.67
N ARG A 31 14.50 0.08 -3.66
CA ARG A 31 13.92 0.27 -5.01
C ARG A 31 12.41 0.08 -5.07
N ARG A 32 11.83 -0.79 -4.26
CA ARG A 32 10.42 -1.16 -4.35
C ARG A 32 9.56 -0.56 -3.24
N ALA A 33 10.03 -0.56 -2.00
CA ALA A 33 9.24 -0.06 -0.86
C ALA A 33 9.04 1.46 -0.90
N PHE A 34 9.86 2.21 -1.64
CA PHE A 34 9.77 3.67 -1.72
C PHE A 34 9.27 4.17 -3.09
N THR A 35 8.49 3.36 -3.80
CA THR A 35 7.87 3.73 -5.09
C THR A 35 6.36 3.52 -5.07
N ALA A 36 5.60 4.54 -5.45
CA ALA A 36 4.13 4.49 -5.50
C ALA A 36 3.62 3.33 -6.36
N GLU A 37 4.27 3.09 -7.50
CA GLU A 37 3.92 2.04 -8.45
C GLU A 37 3.83 0.64 -7.82
N THR A 38 4.68 0.35 -6.82
CA THR A 38 4.63 -0.94 -6.11
C THR A 38 3.32 -1.12 -5.36
N TYR A 39 2.81 -0.05 -4.74
CA TYR A 39 1.56 -0.04 -3.97
C TYR A 39 0.34 -0.01 -4.88
N GLN A 40 0.39 0.78 -5.95
CA GLN A 40 -0.67 0.85 -6.96
C GLN A 40 -0.91 -0.52 -7.61
N ARG A 41 0.17 -1.26 -7.93
CA ARG A 41 0.07 -2.64 -8.44
C ARG A 41 -0.52 -3.60 -7.41
N ALA A 42 -0.15 -3.47 -6.14
CA ALA A 42 -0.71 -4.29 -5.06
C ALA A 42 -2.21 -4.03 -4.90
N PHE A 43 -2.62 -2.75 -4.85
CA PHE A 43 -4.03 -2.35 -4.79
C PHE A 43 -4.84 -2.82 -5.99
N ALA A 44 -4.30 -2.72 -7.20
CA ALA A 44 -4.97 -3.20 -8.40
C ALA A 44 -5.13 -4.73 -8.41
N ARG A 45 -4.13 -5.47 -7.93
CA ARG A 45 -4.19 -6.94 -7.87
C ARG A 45 -5.23 -7.46 -6.88
N GLU A 46 -5.37 -6.78 -5.74
CA GLU A 46 -6.30 -7.17 -4.68
C GLU A 46 -7.71 -6.56 -4.84
N ASP A 47 -7.95 -5.93 -5.99
CA ASP A 47 -9.19 -5.23 -6.32
C ASP A 47 -9.61 -4.23 -5.23
N PHE A 48 -8.61 -3.55 -4.66
CA PHE A 48 -8.78 -2.76 -3.43
C PHE A 48 -9.82 -1.65 -3.62
N TYR A 49 -9.74 -0.93 -4.73
CA TYR A 49 -10.62 0.21 -5.01
C TYR A 49 -12.11 -0.19 -5.12
N ASN A 50 -12.40 -1.43 -5.53
CA ASN A 50 -13.76 -1.95 -5.57
C ASN A 50 -14.31 -2.33 -4.19
N LYS A 51 -13.42 -2.60 -3.23
CA LYS A 51 -13.76 -2.95 -1.85
C LYS A 51 -13.95 -1.72 -0.96
N ILE A 52 -13.31 -0.58 -1.28
CA ILE A 52 -13.36 0.66 -0.48
C ILE A 52 -14.80 1.09 -0.13
N PRO A 53 -15.79 1.14 -1.06
CA PRO A 53 -17.15 1.54 -0.69
C PRO A 53 -17.77 0.68 0.41
N ALA A 54 -17.61 -0.65 0.32
CA ALA A 54 -18.08 -1.59 1.34
C ALA A 54 -17.36 -1.37 2.67
N LEU A 55 -16.05 -1.14 2.63
CA LEU A 55 -15.24 -0.87 3.84
C LEU A 55 -15.66 0.43 4.52
N MET A 56 -15.90 1.50 3.77
CA MET A 56 -16.36 2.77 4.31
C MET A 56 -17.78 2.65 4.89
N ALA A 57 -18.67 1.92 4.22
CA ALA A 57 -20.02 1.66 4.70
C ALA A 57 -20.02 0.89 6.03
N GLN A 58 -19.17 -0.15 6.15
CA GLN A 58 -19.00 -0.91 7.39
C GLN A 58 -18.45 -0.03 8.53
N ALA A 59 -17.55 0.90 8.23
CA ALA A 59 -17.05 1.84 9.23
C ALA A 59 -18.17 2.77 9.73
N LEU A 60 -19.05 3.24 8.86
CA LEU A 60 -20.15 4.16 9.23
C LEU A 60 -21.22 3.51 10.12
N VAL A 61 -21.44 2.21 9.99
CA VAL A 61 -22.42 1.47 10.81
C VAL A 61 -21.78 0.74 12.00
N SER A 62 -20.47 0.89 12.19
CA SER A 62 -19.77 0.23 13.28
C SER A 62 -20.24 0.78 14.64
N PRO A 63 -20.37 -0.06 15.69
CA PRO A 63 -20.85 0.37 17.00
C PRO A 63 -20.02 1.50 17.64
N ASP A 64 -18.74 1.58 17.28
CA ASP A 64 -17.79 2.58 17.77
C ASP A 64 -17.76 3.86 16.92
N ALA A 65 -18.53 3.91 15.82
CA ALA A 65 -18.64 5.11 15.02
C ALA A 65 -19.37 6.20 15.83
N ASP A 66 -18.74 7.37 15.95
CA ASP A 66 -19.41 8.56 16.49
C ASP A 66 -20.45 9.07 15.47
N THR A 67 -21.62 8.45 15.49
CA THR A 67 -22.75 8.79 14.62
C THR A 67 -23.54 10.00 15.14
N SER A 68 -23.13 10.60 16.27
CA SER A 68 -23.83 11.74 16.87
C SER A 68 -23.87 12.97 15.96
N GLN A 69 -22.91 13.08 15.04
CA GLN A 69 -22.83 14.16 14.04
C GLN A 69 -23.67 13.87 12.79
N LEU A 70 -24.10 12.62 12.59
CA LEU A 70 -24.96 12.26 11.47
C LEU A 70 -26.40 12.65 11.79
N PRO A 71 -27.16 13.15 10.79
CA PRO A 71 -28.60 13.34 10.95
C PRO A 71 -29.27 12.06 11.46
N PRO A 72 -30.27 12.13 12.37
CA PRO A 72 -30.89 10.94 12.96
C PRO A 72 -31.37 9.90 11.95
N VAL A 73 -31.81 10.34 10.76
CA VAL A 73 -32.22 9.43 9.67
C VAL A 73 -31.07 8.55 9.16
N MET A 74 -29.85 9.05 9.17
CA MET A 74 -28.65 8.36 8.69
C MET A 74 -28.09 7.37 9.72
N GLN A 75 -28.43 7.54 11.00
CA GLN A 75 -27.97 6.69 12.11
C GLN A 75 -28.59 5.28 12.08
N GLY A 76 -29.70 5.08 11.35
CA GLY A 76 -30.39 3.79 11.22
C GLY A 76 -30.18 3.07 9.89
N MET A 77 -29.31 3.59 9.02
CA MET A 77 -29.13 3.04 7.68
C MET A 77 -28.31 1.76 7.66
N SER A 78 -28.68 0.82 6.77
CA SER A 78 -27.94 -0.42 6.59
C SER A 78 -26.57 -0.17 5.93
N ALA A 79 -25.62 -1.07 6.16
CA ALA A 79 -24.32 -1.04 5.47
C ALA A 79 -24.48 -1.09 3.95
N GLU A 80 -25.47 -1.84 3.45
CA GLU A 80 -25.75 -1.95 2.02
C GLU A 80 -26.21 -0.61 1.42
N ALA A 81 -27.08 0.12 2.13
CA ALA A 81 -27.53 1.43 1.68
C ALA A 81 -26.37 2.44 1.62
N TRP A 82 -25.49 2.41 2.64
CA TRP A 82 -24.27 3.20 2.64
C TRP A 82 -23.29 2.80 1.52
N GLU A 83 -23.10 1.51 1.28
CA GLU A 83 -22.22 1.05 0.22
C GLU A 83 -22.72 1.52 -1.15
N ASN A 84 -24.02 1.36 -1.42
CA ASN A 84 -24.62 1.79 -2.68
C ASN A 84 -24.48 3.31 -2.87
N PHE A 85 -24.72 4.09 -1.82
CA PHE A 85 -24.51 5.53 -1.83
C PHE A 85 -23.04 5.90 -2.12
N ILE A 86 -22.09 5.31 -1.40
CA ILE A 86 -20.66 5.60 -1.55
C ILE A 86 -20.16 5.15 -2.93
N ARG A 87 -20.59 3.98 -3.41
CA ARG A 87 -20.21 3.45 -4.72
C ARG A 87 -20.77 4.31 -5.86
N ALA A 88 -21.99 4.82 -5.70
CA ALA A 88 -22.56 5.78 -6.64
C ALA A 88 -21.76 7.09 -6.61
N LEU A 89 -21.54 7.68 -5.43
CA LEU A 89 -20.85 8.97 -5.28
C LEU A 89 -19.37 8.91 -5.67
N LEU A 90 -18.69 7.82 -5.34
CA LEU A 90 -17.28 7.58 -5.56
C LEU A 90 -17.09 6.25 -6.29
N PRO A 91 -17.29 6.24 -7.62
CA PRO A 91 -17.04 5.05 -8.42
C PRO A 91 -15.60 4.56 -8.24
N PRO A 92 -15.34 3.24 -8.41
CA PRO A 92 -14.01 2.66 -8.25
C PRO A 92 -12.91 3.34 -9.06
N ASP A 93 -13.21 3.82 -10.27
CA ASP A 93 -12.25 4.53 -11.11
C ASP A 93 -11.84 5.89 -10.52
N THR A 94 -12.81 6.61 -9.92
CA THR A 94 -12.55 7.87 -9.20
C THR A 94 -11.73 7.62 -7.95
N LEU A 95 -12.08 6.59 -7.17
CA LEU A 95 -11.31 6.17 -5.99
C LEU A 95 -9.89 5.77 -6.36
N LYS A 96 -9.73 5.07 -7.50
CA LYS A 96 -8.42 4.69 -8.03
C LYS A 96 -7.60 5.92 -8.40
N ALA A 97 -8.15 6.86 -9.16
CA ALA A 97 -7.44 8.07 -9.56
C ALA A 97 -7.00 8.90 -8.33
N MET A 98 -7.90 9.07 -7.36
CA MET A 98 -7.60 9.76 -6.11
C MET A 98 -6.54 9.02 -5.30
N GLY A 99 -6.71 7.71 -5.08
CA GLY A 99 -5.77 6.88 -4.32
C GLY A 99 -4.38 6.82 -4.96
N ASP A 100 -4.30 6.63 -6.27
CA ASP A 100 -3.05 6.66 -7.03
C ASP A 100 -2.38 8.04 -6.93
N GLY A 101 -3.17 9.13 -6.98
CA GLY A 101 -2.70 10.51 -6.77
C GLY A 101 -2.12 10.74 -5.38
N VAL A 102 -2.81 10.29 -4.33
CA VAL A 102 -2.34 10.39 -2.93
C VAL A 102 -1.07 9.58 -2.72
N LEU A 103 -0.99 8.36 -3.28
CA LEU A 103 0.23 7.57 -3.24
C LEU A 103 1.39 8.29 -3.92
N ASN A 104 1.17 8.84 -5.12
CA ASN A 104 2.20 9.58 -5.84
C ASN A 104 2.68 10.80 -5.02
N SER A 105 1.75 11.57 -4.45
CA SER A 105 2.04 12.74 -3.61
C SER A 105 2.80 12.34 -2.33
N THR A 106 2.39 11.25 -1.67
CA THR A 106 3.04 10.70 -0.49
C THR A 106 4.47 10.24 -0.78
N PHE A 107 4.68 9.51 -1.88
CA PHE A 107 6.02 9.06 -2.24
C PHE A 107 6.87 10.21 -2.76
N ALA A 108 6.32 11.20 -3.46
CA ALA A 108 7.05 12.43 -3.81
C ALA A 108 7.52 13.15 -2.54
N TYR A 109 6.66 13.28 -1.54
CA TYR A 109 6.98 13.85 -0.24
C TYR A 109 8.08 13.06 0.48
N ILE A 110 7.95 11.73 0.63
CA ILE A 110 8.94 10.86 1.27
C ILE A 110 10.28 10.89 0.51
N ASN A 111 10.22 11.00 -0.81
CA ASN A 111 11.38 11.10 -1.69
C ASN A 111 12.02 12.51 -1.70
N MET A 112 11.49 13.47 -0.93
CA MET A 112 11.92 14.88 -0.90
C MET A 112 11.81 15.58 -2.28
N GLN A 113 10.85 15.15 -3.11
CA GLN A 113 10.52 15.82 -4.38
C GLN A 113 9.51 16.94 -4.17
N THR A 114 8.68 16.84 -3.12
CA THR A 114 7.73 17.86 -2.69
C THR A 114 7.80 18.02 -1.17
N ASP A 115 7.37 19.17 -0.65
CA ASP A 115 7.31 19.44 0.79
C ASP A 115 5.92 19.23 1.39
N GLN A 116 4.97 18.79 0.59
CA GLN A 116 3.60 18.53 1.04
C GLN A 116 3.00 17.31 0.37
N VAL A 117 2.10 16.65 1.09
CA VAL A 117 1.20 15.62 0.58
C VAL A 117 -0.16 16.26 0.38
N THR A 118 -0.62 16.26 -0.86
CA THR A 118 -1.91 16.80 -1.27
C THR A 118 -2.85 15.71 -1.79
N VAL A 119 -4.14 15.89 -1.57
CA VAL A 119 -5.22 15.10 -2.17
C VAL A 119 -5.99 16.00 -3.13
N ASP A 120 -6.16 15.56 -4.37
CA ASP A 120 -7.04 16.21 -5.34
C ASP A 120 -8.48 15.77 -5.10
N LEU A 121 -9.34 16.73 -4.78
CA LEU A 121 -10.76 16.52 -4.49
C LEU A 121 -11.65 16.94 -5.66
N ARG A 122 -11.10 17.42 -6.78
CA ARG A 122 -11.89 17.89 -7.94
C ARG A 122 -12.79 16.81 -8.50
N ALA A 123 -12.32 15.57 -8.57
CA ALA A 123 -13.13 14.45 -9.03
C ALA A 123 -14.31 14.17 -8.09
N VAL A 124 -14.09 14.25 -6.77
CA VAL A 124 -15.14 14.11 -5.75
C VAL A 124 -16.16 15.24 -5.87
N LYS A 125 -15.70 16.49 -5.98
CA LYS A 125 -16.54 17.67 -6.17
C LYS A 125 -17.39 17.57 -7.43
N THR A 126 -16.78 17.16 -8.54
CA THR A 126 -17.46 16.99 -9.82
C THR A 126 -18.52 15.89 -9.75
N SER A 127 -18.20 14.77 -9.12
CA SER A 127 -19.17 13.68 -8.90
C SER A 127 -20.33 14.14 -8.04
N MET A 128 -20.03 14.82 -6.92
CA MET A 128 -21.03 15.32 -5.98
C MET A 128 -21.95 16.37 -6.60
N ALA A 129 -21.40 17.34 -7.33
CA ALA A 129 -22.17 18.41 -8.00
C ALA A 129 -22.91 17.95 -9.27
N GLY A 130 -22.56 16.78 -9.80
CA GLY A 130 -23.08 16.23 -11.04
C GLY A 130 -24.33 15.36 -10.87
N GLU A 131 -24.71 14.70 -11.96
CA GLU A 131 -25.85 13.77 -11.97
C GLU A 131 -25.63 12.58 -11.03
N THR A 132 -24.39 12.11 -10.97
CA THR A 132 -23.98 10.97 -10.15
C THR A 132 -24.24 11.22 -8.67
N GLY A 133 -23.91 12.41 -8.16
CA GLY A 133 -24.18 12.79 -6.77
C GLY A 133 -25.67 12.87 -6.48
N ALA A 134 -26.46 13.45 -7.40
CA ALA A 134 -27.92 13.50 -7.24
C ALA A 134 -28.53 12.09 -7.22
N GLN A 135 -28.10 11.21 -8.12
CA GLN A 135 -28.53 9.82 -8.16
C GLN A 135 -28.11 9.04 -6.91
N ALA A 136 -26.92 9.31 -6.36
CA ALA A 136 -26.48 8.72 -5.10
C ALA A 136 -27.43 9.12 -3.95
N VAL A 137 -27.76 10.40 -3.82
CA VAL A 137 -28.72 10.87 -2.80
C VAL A 137 -30.10 10.26 -3.03
N LEU A 138 -30.58 10.15 -4.28
CA LEU A 138 -31.84 9.50 -4.58
C LEU A 138 -31.84 8.01 -4.21
N SER A 139 -30.72 7.30 -4.42
CA SER A 139 -30.58 5.91 -3.99
C SER A 139 -30.68 5.77 -2.47
N LEU A 140 -30.08 6.72 -1.74
CA LEU A 140 -30.20 6.82 -0.29
C LEU A 140 -31.66 7.04 0.13
N ILE A 141 -32.35 7.96 -0.54
CA ILE A 141 -33.76 8.28 -0.26
C ILE A 141 -34.66 7.07 -0.51
N SER A 142 -34.44 6.34 -1.60
CA SER A 142 -35.22 5.16 -1.95
C SER A 142 -35.05 3.98 -0.99
N ALA A 143 -33.97 3.96 -0.21
CA ALA A 143 -33.74 2.96 0.82
C ALA A 143 -34.48 3.27 2.14
N MET A 144 -35.08 4.46 2.26
CA MET A 144 -35.84 4.86 3.44
C MET A 144 -37.30 4.35 3.37
N PRO A 145 -38.01 4.31 4.51
CA PRO A 145 -39.44 4.01 4.52
C PRO A 145 -40.25 5.04 3.73
N ASP A 146 -41.34 4.59 3.12
CA ASP A 146 -42.26 5.46 2.39
C ASP A 146 -42.84 6.56 3.30
N CYS A 147 -42.90 7.78 2.77
CA CYS A 147 -43.46 8.93 3.48
C CYS A 147 -44.97 8.78 3.73
N THR A 148 -45.44 9.11 4.94
CA THR A 148 -46.88 9.30 5.16
C THR A 148 -47.35 10.64 4.58
N ALA A 149 -48.66 10.77 4.33
CA ALA A 149 -49.23 12.01 3.82
C ALA A 149 -48.97 13.20 4.77
N GLU A 150 -48.99 12.98 6.09
CA GLU A 150 -48.65 14.02 7.07
C GLU A 150 -47.18 14.44 6.97
N GLN A 151 -46.27 13.49 6.76
CA GLN A 151 -44.84 13.77 6.62
C GLN A 151 -44.54 14.59 5.36
N ILE A 152 -45.20 14.28 4.24
CA ILE A 152 -45.06 15.07 2.99
C ILE A 152 -45.53 16.51 3.21
N ALA A 153 -46.67 16.72 3.87
CA ALA A 153 -47.18 18.05 4.16
C ALA A 153 -46.23 18.85 5.07
N ARG A 154 -45.68 18.22 6.10
CA ARG A 154 -44.69 18.84 7.01
C ARG A 154 -43.37 19.15 6.31
N ALA A 155 -42.85 18.21 5.53
CA ALA A 155 -41.61 18.40 4.77
C ALA A 155 -41.73 19.57 3.79
N SER A 156 -42.89 19.70 3.13
CA SER A 156 -43.17 20.83 2.23
C SER A 156 -43.10 22.16 2.97
N ILE A 157 -43.77 22.28 4.12
CA ILE A 157 -43.74 23.50 4.95
C ILE A 157 -42.32 23.79 5.43
N ASN A 158 -41.60 22.79 5.93
CA ASN A 158 -40.25 22.94 6.48
C ASN A 158 -39.21 23.30 5.42
N LEU A 159 -39.36 22.84 4.17
CA LEU A 159 -38.50 23.21 3.06
C LEU A 159 -38.57 24.72 2.78
N PHE A 160 -39.75 25.33 2.91
CA PHE A 160 -39.94 26.78 2.71
C PHE A 160 -39.59 27.62 3.95
N THR A 161 -39.75 27.07 5.15
CA THR A 161 -39.49 27.80 6.41
C THR A 161 -38.10 27.56 6.99
N GLY A 162 -37.31 26.65 6.41
CA GLY A 162 -35.99 26.27 6.92
C GLY A 162 -36.04 25.38 8.17
N GLY A 163 -37.15 24.68 8.40
CA GLY A 163 -37.32 23.77 9.53
C GLY A 163 -36.53 22.46 9.38
N GLN A 164 -36.45 21.66 10.45
CA GLN A 164 -35.88 20.31 10.39
C GLN A 164 -36.70 19.42 9.45
N ILE A 165 -36.06 18.86 8.42
CA ILE A 165 -36.70 17.98 7.46
C ILE A 165 -36.59 16.55 7.98
N GLU A 166 -37.73 15.93 8.28
CA GLU A 166 -37.79 14.48 8.45
C GLU A 166 -37.66 13.84 7.07
N PHE A 167 -36.63 13.02 6.90
CA PHE A 167 -36.33 12.37 5.64
C PHE A 167 -37.07 11.02 5.53
N CYS A 168 -37.77 10.82 4.44
CA CYS A 168 -38.50 9.60 4.07
C CYS A 168 -38.48 9.43 2.54
N ASN A 169 -38.89 8.27 2.03
CA ASN A 169 -38.97 7.99 0.59
C ASN A 169 -40.26 8.59 0.00
N PRO A 170 -40.20 9.65 -0.83
CA PRO A 170 -41.38 10.28 -1.38
C PRO A 170 -41.95 9.47 -2.57
N PRO A 171 -43.23 9.67 -2.91
CA PRO A 171 -43.84 9.10 -4.11
C PRO A 171 -43.02 9.40 -5.38
N ALA A 172 -42.98 8.46 -6.32
CA ALA A 172 -42.16 8.55 -7.53
C ALA A 172 -42.50 9.78 -8.39
N GLU A 173 -43.73 10.26 -8.33
CA GLU A 173 -44.21 11.46 -9.03
C GLU A 173 -43.56 12.75 -8.51
N LEU A 174 -43.10 12.76 -7.26
CA LEU A 174 -42.43 13.92 -6.65
C LEU A 174 -40.92 13.93 -6.87
N LEU A 175 -40.31 12.80 -7.25
CA LEU A 175 -38.87 12.71 -7.47
C LEU A 175 -38.36 13.73 -8.51
N PRO A 176 -39.00 13.90 -9.69
CA PRO A 176 -38.57 14.90 -10.68
C PRO A 176 -38.63 16.34 -10.17
N LEU A 177 -39.49 16.62 -9.18
CA LEU A 177 -39.64 17.96 -8.60
C LEU A 177 -38.54 18.27 -7.57
N ILE A 178 -38.06 17.27 -6.83
CA ILE A 178 -37.02 17.46 -5.80
C ILE A 178 -35.59 17.32 -6.35
N THR A 179 -35.38 16.59 -7.45
CA THR A 179 -34.05 16.40 -8.04
C THR A 179 -33.30 17.72 -8.32
N PRO A 180 -33.93 18.78 -8.87
CA PRO A 180 -33.26 20.08 -9.05
C PRO A 180 -32.80 20.70 -7.72
N VAL A 181 -33.58 20.54 -6.65
CA VAL A 181 -33.24 21.03 -5.31
C VAL A 181 -32.03 20.27 -4.77
N ILE A 182 -32.03 18.93 -4.89
CA ILE A 182 -30.89 18.09 -4.49
C ILE A 182 -29.63 18.51 -5.25
N ARG A 183 -29.71 18.66 -6.57
CA ARG A 183 -28.56 19.11 -7.40
C ARG A 183 -28.05 20.49 -6.95
N ALA A 184 -28.95 21.44 -6.70
CA ALA A 184 -28.55 22.77 -6.23
C ALA A 184 -27.83 22.69 -4.88
N GLN A 185 -28.37 21.94 -3.91
CA GLN A 185 -27.75 21.76 -2.60
C GLN A 185 -26.38 21.07 -2.69
N LEU A 186 -26.26 20.03 -3.52
CA LEU A 186 -24.98 19.36 -3.75
C LEU A 186 -23.95 20.26 -4.43
N GLN A 187 -24.37 21.12 -5.37
CA GLN A 187 -23.50 22.13 -5.97
C GLN A 187 -22.98 23.14 -4.95
N PHE A 188 -23.87 23.63 -4.07
CA PHE A 188 -23.46 24.52 -2.98
C PHE A 188 -22.50 23.82 -2.01
N ALA A 189 -22.80 22.59 -1.60
CA ALA A 189 -21.91 21.80 -0.74
C ALA A 189 -20.55 21.57 -1.42
N ALA A 190 -20.53 21.25 -2.72
CA ALA A 190 -19.30 21.03 -3.47
C ALA A 190 -18.46 22.29 -3.60
N ALA A 191 -19.07 23.46 -3.71
CA ALA A 191 -18.36 24.74 -3.83
C ALA A 191 -17.57 25.10 -2.56
N ILE A 192 -17.99 24.61 -1.38
CA ILE A 192 -17.30 24.85 -0.11
C ILE A 192 -16.07 23.96 0.05
N ILE A 193 -16.07 22.78 -0.58
CA ILE A 193 -14.93 21.86 -0.55
C ILE A 193 -13.79 22.45 -1.41
N PRO A 194 -12.56 22.56 -0.90
CA PRO A 194 -11.43 23.02 -1.70
C PRO A 194 -11.09 22.00 -2.81
N ASP A 195 -10.48 22.47 -3.91
CA ASP A 195 -10.05 21.56 -4.99
C ASP A 195 -8.93 20.61 -4.56
N GLU A 196 -8.06 21.07 -3.65
CA GLU A 196 -6.98 20.27 -3.09
C GLU A 196 -6.93 20.43 -1.58
N MET A 197 -6.59 19.35 -0.87
CA MET A 197 -6.40 19.34 0.57
C MET A 197 -4.98 18.90 0.91
N THR A 198 -4.27 19.70 1.70
CA THR A 198 -2.94 19.32 2.20
C THR A 198 -3.08 18.46 3.44
N LEU A 199 -2.60 17.22 3.39
CA LEU A 199 -2.63 16.29 4.52
C LEU A 199 -1.45 16.48 5.46
N ILE A 200 -0.26 16.66 4.90
CA ILE A 200 1.00 16.72 5.63
C ILE A 200 1.90 17.76 4.95
N THR A 201 2.59 18.55 5.76
CA THR A 201 3.64 19.48 5.30
C THR A 201 4.95 19.16 6.01
N ALA A 202 6.06 19.37 5.31
CA ALA A 202 7.39 19.16 5.81
C ALA A 202 7.69 20.09 7.00
N PRO A 203 8.31 19.58 8.08
CA PRO A 203 8.78 20.45 9.15
C PRO A 203 9.99 21.27 8.68
N LEU A 204 10.04 22.55 9.04
CA LEU A 204 11.14 23.46 8.68
C LEU A 204 12.49 23.08 9.33
N GLN A 205 12.44 22.34 10.45
CA GLN A 205 13.63 21.91 11.19
C GLN A 205 13.51 20.42 11.55
N ASN A 206 14.66 19.74 11.61
CA ASN A 206 14.75 18.31 11.98
C ASN A 206 13.87 17.39 11.13
N ASP A 207 13.88 17.61 9.81
CA ASP A 207 13.08 16.81 8.89
C ASP A 207 13.48 15.32 8.93
N PRO A 208 12.58 14.42 9.39
CA PRO A 208 12.87 12.99 9.48
C PRO A 208 13.15 12.35 8.11
N ARG A 209 12.70 12.98 7.01
CA ARG A 209 12.96 12.51 5.64
C ARG A 209 14.45 12.53 5.32
N GLN A 210 15.23 13.46 5.89
CA GLN A 210 16.69 13.49 5.67
C GLN A 210 17.37 12.24 6.23
N ARG A 211 16.98 11.79 7.44
CA ARG A 211 17.50 10.54 8.03
C ARG A 211 17.09 9.32 7.21
N LEU A 212 15.87 9.33 6.67
CA LEU A 212 15.41 8.30 5.77
C LEU A 212 16.27 8.24 4.50
N GLN A 213 16.60 9.40 3.92
CA GLN A 213 17.39 9.48 2.69
C GLN A 213 18.84 9.06 2.90
N ALA A 214 19.43 9.38 4.05
CA ALA A 214 20.72 8.84 4.46
C ALA A 214 20.68 7.30 4.59
N THR A 215 19.64 6.77 5.24
CA THR A 215 19.43 5.31 5.35
C THR A 215 19.30 4.66 3.96
N ARG A 216 18.53 5.27 3.07
CA ARG A 216 18.33 4.78 1.70
C ARG A 216 19.61 4.83 0.86
N PHE A 217 20.41 5.87 1.03
CA PHE A 217 21.74 5.93 0.43
C PHE A 217 22.59 4.73 0.88
N MET A 218 22.62 4.41 2.17
CA MET A 218 23.33 3.22 2.67
C MET A 218 22.76 1.91 2.10
N MET A 219 21.44 1.79 1.98
CA MET A 219 20.80 0.64 1.34
C MET A 219 21.21 0.49 -0.14
N ARG A 220 21.33 1.60 -0.88
CA ARG A 220 21.81 1.61 -2.28
C ARG A 220 23.28 1.23 -2.41
N LEU A 221 24.11 1.60 -1.44
CA LEU A 221 25.53 1.22 -1.40
C LEU A 221 25.77 -0.20 -0.90
N SER A 222 24.76 -0.87 -0.34
CA SER A 222 24.89 -2.22 0.21
C SER A 222 25.54 -3.24 -0.73
N PRO A 223 25.36 -3.23 -2.08
CA PRO A 223 26.02 -4.18 -2.98
C PRO A 223 27.55 -4.02 -3.07
N ILE A 224 28.13 -2.89 -2.65
CA ILE A 224 29.58 -2.66 -2.68
C ILE A 224 30.30 -3.59 -1.71
N LEU A 225 29.67 -3.87 -0.56
CA LEU A 225 30.27 -4.64 0.52
C LEU A 225 30.48 -6.14 0.18
N PRO A 226 29.52 -6.89 -0.41
CA PRO A 226 29.78 -8.24 -0.88
C PRO A 226 30.80 -8.26 -2.04
N ILE A 227 30.79 -7.26 -2.94
CA ILE A 227 31.80 -7.16 -4.01
C ILE A 227 33.20 -7.00 -3.40
N PHE A 228 33.35 -6.13 -2.40
CA PHE A 228 34.61 -5.95 -1.68
C PHE A 228 35.11 -7.27 -1.08
N PHE A 229 34.23 -8.06 -0.43
CA PHE A 229 34.62 -9.34 0.13
C PHE A 229 34.97 -10.40 -0.92
N LEU A 230 34.28 -10.42 -2.07
CA LEU A 230 34.67 -11.27 -3.20
C LEU A 230 36.06 -10.91 -3.74
N LEU A 231 36.36 -9.62 -3.87
CA LEU A 231 37.67 -9.13 -4.32
C LEU A 231 38.78 -9.42 -3.30
N ALA A 232 38.51 -9.24 -1.99
CA ALA A 232 39.47 -9.63 -0.96
C ALA A 232 39.75 -11.15 -1.02
N LEU A 233 38.71 -11.95 -1.27
CA LEU A 233 38.81 -13.39 -1.40
C LEU A 233 39.57 -13.82 -2.67
N THR A 234 39.44 -13.10 -3.81
CA THR A 234 40.30 -13.36 -4.99
C THR A 234 41.77 -13.15 -4.66
N LEU A 235 42.11 -11.99 -4.08
CA LEU A 235 43.49 -11.63 -3.77
C LEU A 235 44.17 -12.62 -2.82
N LEU A 236 43.41 -13.23 -1.90
CA LEU A 236 43.96 -14.10 -0.87
C LEU A 236 44.03 -15.58 -1.27
N ALA A 237 43.00 -16.08 -1.97
CA ALA A 237 42.79 -17.50 -2.15
C ALA A 237 43.00 -17.99 -3.59
N VAL A 238 42.88 -17.09 -4.58
CA VAL A 238 42.86 -17.48 -6.00
C VAL A 238 44.28 -17.44 -6.57
N ARG A 239 44.81 -18.62 -6.89
CA ARG A 239 46.11 -18.76 -7.59
C ARG A 239 45.95 -19.36 -8.98
N THR A 240 44.86 -20.09 -9.19
CA THR A 240 44.54 -20.80 -10.42
C THR A 240 43.07 -20.58 -10.77
N LEU A 241 42.70 -20.84 -12.02
CA LEU A 241 41.29 -20.80 -12.44
C LEU A 241 40.41 -21.78 -11.64
N ASN A 242 40.95 -22.96 -11.29
CA ASN A 242 40.24 -23.93 -10.44
C ASN A 242 40.00 -23.39 -9.02
N ASP A 243 40.98 -22.68 -8.43
CA ASP A 243 40.80 -22.02 -7.15
C ASP A 243 39.75 -20.92 -7.23
N TRP A 244 39.74 -20.13 -8.31
CA TRP A 244 38.72 -19.11 -8.55
C TRP A 244 37.31 -19.72 -8.54
N LEU A 245 37.09 -20.77 -9.34
CA LEU A 245 35.80 -21.45 -9.43
C LEU A 245 35.33 -22.01 -8.10
N LYS A 246 36.24 -22.58 -7.30
CA LYS A 246 35.91 -23.12 -5.98
C LYS A 246 35.55 -22.02 -4.98
N TRP A 247 36.41 -21.01 -4.86
CA TRP A 247 36.29 -19.98 -3.83
C TRP A 247 35.20 -18.97 -4.13
N TRP A 248 34.82 -18.76 -5.40
CA TRP A 248 33.65 -17.97 -5.77
C TRP A 248 32.39 -18.82 -5.88
N GLY A 249 32.49 -20.02 -6.47
CA GLY A 249 31.33 -20.87 -6.74
C GLY A 249 30.61 -21.32 -5.48
N ILE A 250 31.32 -21.84 -4.48
CA ILE A 250 30.70 -22.35 -3.24
C ILE A 250 29.98 -21.23 -2.47
N PRO A 251 30.62 -20.08 -2.15
CA PRO A 251 29.93 -19.02 -1.43
C PRO A 251 28.78 -18.40 -2.23
N THR A 252 28.91 -18.24 -3.55
CA THR A 252 27.84 -17.73 -4.41
C THR A 252 26.65 -18.69 -4.45
N LEU A 253 26.91 -19.99 -4.52
CA LEU A 253 25.89 -21.04 -4.45
C LEU A 253 25.13 -20.99 -3.12
N VAL A 254 25.86 -20.91 -2.00
CA VAL A 254 25.26 -20.84 -0.65
C VAL A 254 24.46 -19.54 -0.49
N ALA A 255 25.00 -18.39 -0.90
CA ALA A 255 24.28 -17.12 -0.86
C ALA A 255 23.00 -17.17 -1.69
N GLY A 256 23.09 -17.65 -2.94
CA GLY A 256 21.93 -17.82 -3.81
C GLY A 256 20.86 -18.73 -3.23
N LEU A 257 21.26 -19.88 -2.66
CA LEU A 257 20.35 -20.81 -1.99
C LEU A 257 19.64 -20.16 -0.80
N LEU A 258 20.37 -19.50 0.09
CA LEU A 258 19.79 -18.85 1.26
C LEU A 258 18.88 -17.68 0.87
N THR A 259 19.27 -16.85 -0.09
CA THR A 259 18.43 -15.77 -0.62
C THR A 259 17.17 -16.31 -1.28
N PHE A 260 17.26 -17.39 -2.04
CA PHE A 260 16.11 -18.02 -2.67
C PHE A 260 15.11 -18.57 -1.63
N ILE A 261 15.61 -19.32 -0.64
CA ILE A 261 14.80 -19.83 0.48
C ILE A 261 14.15 -18.66 1.24
N MET A 262 14.91 -17.61 1.55
CA MET A 262 14.40 -16.44 2.25
C MET A 262 13.36 -15.67 1.42
N GLY A 263 13.50 -15.62 0.09
CA GLY A 263 12.48 -15.03 -0.79
C GLY A 263 11.18 -15.83 -0.80
N LEU A 264 11.27 -17.18 -0.80
CA LEU A 264 10.10 -18.07 -0.78
C LEU A 264 9.37 -18.06 0.57
N LEU A 265 10.13 -18.20 1.67
CA LEU A 265 9.58 -18.29 3.02
C LEU A 265 9.38 -16.93 3.67
N GLY A 266 9.99 -15.88 3.14
CA GLY A 266 9.94 -14.53 3.71
C GLY A 266 8.54 -13.93 3.67
N ALA A 267 7.73 -14.25 2.66
CA ALA A 267 6.37 -13.71 2.55
C ALA A 267 5.48 -14.10 3.74
N PRO A 268 5.28 -15.39 4.06
CA PRO A 268 4.47 -15.77 5.22
C PRO A 268 5.09 -15.33 6.55
N VAL A 269 6.42 -15.39 6.70
CA VAL A 269 7.11 -15.03 7.95
C VAL A 269 7.03 -13.53 8.22
N ILE A 270 7.45 -12.70 7.26
CA ILE A 270 7.42 -11.24 7.41
C ILE A 270 5.99 -10.74 7.45
N GLY A 271 5.08 -11.34 6.66
CA GLY A 271 3.65 -11.04 6.74
C GLY A 271 3.10 -11.23 8.15
N SER A 272 3.38 -12.37 8.78
CA SER A 272 2.95 -12.66 10.15
C SER A 272 3.58 -11.71 11.20
N VAL A 273 4.85 -11.35 11.04
CA VAL A 273 5.51 -10.38 11.93
C VAL A 273 4.88 -9.00 11.78
N ILE A 274 4.66 -8.55 10.54
CA ILE A 274 4.03 -7.26 10.25
C ILE A 274 2.62 -7.23 10.83
N THR A 275 1.79 -8.25 10.60
CA THR A 275 0.44 -8.30 11.16
C THR A 275 0.44 -8.29 12.69
N SER A 276 1.38 -8.98 13.34
CA SER A 276 1.52 -8.95 14.80
C SER A 276 1.95 -7.59 15.34
N ILE A 277 2.87 -6.90 14.65
CA ILE A 277 3.27 -5.53 15.03
C ILE A 277 2.10 -4.57 14.83
N LEU A 278 1.40 -4.67 13.70
CA LEU A 278 0.24 -3.85 13.39
C LEU A 278 -0.88 -4.11 14.39
N SER A 279 -1.22 -5.35 14.73
CA SER A 279 -2.25 -5.65 15.73
C SER A 279 -1.92 -5.09 17.12
N ASN A 280 -0.64 -5.03 17.48
CA ASN A 280 -0.20 -4.50 18.77
C ASN A 280 -0.10 -2.97 18.81
N ARG A 281 -0.01 -2.31 17.64
CA ARG A 281 0.14 -0.86 17.51
C ARG A 281 -1.11 -0.17 16.99
N MET A 282 -2.01 -0.93 16.36
CA MET A 282 -3.27 -0.41 15.88
C MET A 282 -4.11 0.00 17.09
N PRO A 283 -4.60 1.24 17.12
CA PRO A 283 -5.51 1.68 18.14
C PRO A 283 -6.76 0.81 18.14
N THR A 284 -7.34 0.58 19.32
CA THR A 284 -8.58 -0.19 19.52
C THR A 284 -9.80 0.36 18.78
N TYR A 285 -9.71 1.57 18.21
CA TYR A 285 -10.78 2.18 17.41
C TYR A 285 -10.78 1.77 15.93
N LEU A 286 -9.83 0.95 15.46
CA LEU A 286 -9.87 0.44 14.09
C LEU A 286 -10.81 -0.77 14.04
N PRO A 287 -11.88 -0.73 13.23
CA PRO A 287 -12.83 -1.84 13.13
C PRO A 287 -12.15 -3.18 12.81
N GLU A 288 -12.68 -4.28 13.35
CA GLU A 288 -12.14 -5.64 13.13
C GLU A 288 -11.97 -5.98 11.65
N PHE A 289 -12.80 -5.43 10.76
CA PHE A 289 -12.69 -5.66 9.32
C PHE A 289 -11.41 -5.07 8.69
N LEU A 290 -10.84 -4.00 9.26
CA LEU A 290 -9.55 -3.46 8.79
C LEU A 290 -8.42 -4.43 9.13
N SER A 291 -8.54 -5.20 10.21
CA SER A 291 -7.53 -6.19 10.60
C SER A 291 -7.41 -7.32 9.56
N SER A 292 -8.54 -7.84 9.06
CA SER A 292 -8.51 -8.88 8.01
C SER A 292 -7.93 -8.33 6.71
N PHE A 293 -8.32 -7.11 6.32
CA PHE A 293 -7.77 -6.45 5.14
C PHE A 293 -6.26 -6.17 5.28
N THR A 294 -5.79 -5.77 6.46
CA THR A 294 -4.37 -5.48 6.69
C THR A 294 -3.50 -6.72 6.53
N GLY A 295 -4.01 -7.91 6.84
CA GLY A 295 -3.28 -9.17 6.66
C GLY A 295 -3.03 -9.50 5.19
N ASP A 296 -4.08 -9.52 4.38
CA ASP A 296 -4.00 -9.80 2.96
C ASP A 296 -3.17 -8.73 2.24
N PHE A 297 -3.38 -7.46 2.59
CA PHE A 297 -2.62 -6.36 2.03
C PHE A 297 -1.13 -6.42 2.39
N ALA A 298 -0.80 -6.66 3.67
CA ALA A 298 0.59 -6.81 4.11
C ALA A 298 1.27 -7.99 3.39
N SER A 299 0.58 -9.12 3.24
CA SER A 299 1.09 -10.28 2.50
C SER A 299 1.34 -9.95 1.02
N ALA A 300 0.38 -9.31 0.35
CA ALA A 300 0.51 -8.89 -1.04
C ALA A 300 1.68 -7.92 -1.25
N MET A 301 1.86 -6.98 -0.32
CA MET A 301 2.97 -6.04 -0.29
C MET A 301 4.32 -6.74 -0.11
N VAL A 302 4.45 -7.59 0.92
CA VAL A 302 5.70 -8.33 1.16
C VAL A 302 6.04 -9.20 -0.05
N ARG A 303 5.05 -9.85 -0.66
CA ARG A 303 5.25 -10.62 -1.89
C ARG A 303 5.76 -9.75 -3.03
N ALA A 304 5.20 -8.56 -3.23
CA ALA A 304 5.67 -7.62 -4.25
C ALA A 304 7.15 -7.20 -4.01
N LEU A 305 7.57 -7.08 -2.75
CA LEU A 305 8.95 -6.75 -2.37
C LEU A 305 9.91 -7.95 -2.54
N LEU A 306 9.47 -9.18 -2.27
CA LEU A 306 10.32 -10.37 -2.26
C LEU A 306 10.41 -11.10 -3.61
N VAL A 307 9.48 -10.91 -4.54
CA VAL A 307 9.55 -11.57 -5.86
C VAL A 307 10.89 -11.32 -6.58
N PRO A 308 11.44 -10.09 -6.63
CA PRO A 308 12.77 -9.85 -7.20
C PRO A 308 13.90 -10.59 -6.46
N VAL A 309 13.78 -10.72 -5.14
CA VAL A 309 14.76 -11.42 -4.28
C VAL A 309 14.81 -12.91 -4.63
N ILE A 310 13.65 -13.53 -4.88
CA ILE A 310 13.58 -14.93 -5.35
C ILE A 310 14.36 -15.10 -6.66
N TRP A 311 14.10 -14.24 -7.65
CA TRP A 311 14.76 -14.32 -8.94
C TRP A 311 16.27 -14.10 -8.85
N GLN A 312 16.71 -13.12 -8.07
CA GLN A 312 18.14 -12.86 -7.86
C GLN A 312 18.83 -14.00 -7.10
N GLY A 313 18.18 -14.57 -6.09
CA GLY A 313 18.65 -15.76 -5.39
C GLY A 313 18.80 -16.95 -6.33
N LEU A 314 17.81 -17.19 -7.20
CA LEU A 314 17.86 -18.25 -8.21
C LEU A 314 19.02 -18.05 -9.20
N VAL A 315 19.21 -16.83 -9.71
CA VAL A 315 20.32 -16.52 -10.63
C VAL A 315 21.67 -16.77 -9.96
N LEU A 316 21.86 -16.31 -8.70
CA LEU A 316 23.09 -16.57 -7.96
C LEU A 316 23.31 -18.07 -7.69
N LEU A 317 22.24 -18.80 -7.36
CA LEU A 317 22.30 -20.24 -7.16
C LEU A 317 22.75 -20.96 -8.44
N LEU A 318 22.21 -20.58 -9.60
CA LEU A 318 22.60 -21.16 -10.89
C LEU A 318 24.05 -20.84 -11.26
N ILE A 319 24.48 -19.57 -11.08
CA ILE A 319 25.87 -19.15 -11.33
C ILE A 319 26.83 -19.90 -10.41
N GLY A 320 26.57 -19.90 -9.10
CA GLY A 320 27.41 -20.61 -8.12
C GLY A 320 27.43 -22.12 -8.36
N GLY A 321 26.29 -22.69 -8.76
CA GLY A 321 26.15 -24.10 -9.12
C GLY A 321 26.97 -24.46 -10.36
N ALA A 322 26.90 -23.66 -11.42
CA ALA A 322 27.68 -23.85 -12.64
C ALA A 322 29.20 -23.76 -12.37
N MET A 323 29.64 -22.75 -11.60
CA MET A 323 31.05 -22.61 -11.22
C MET A 323 31.54 -23.80 -10.41
N THR A 324 30.75 -24.23 -9.43
CA THR A 324 31.07 -25.38 -8.57
C THR A 324 31.08 -26.69 -9.37
N GLY A 325 30.12 -26.88 -10.26
CA GLY A 325 30.05 -28.04 -11.16
C GLY A 325 31.25 -28.12 -12.10
N PHE A 326 31.61 -27.01 -12.74
CA PHE A 326 32.79 -26.97 -13.61
C PHE A 326 34.08 -27.26 -12.86
N TYR A 327 34.24 -26.77 -11.62
CA TYR A 327 35.38 -27.11 -10.76
C TYR A 327 35.51 -28.62 -10.51
N TYR A 328 34.39 -29.32 -10.26
CA TYR A 328 34.42 -30.77 -10.07
C TYR A 328 34.70 -31.54 -11.36
N LEU A 329 34.19 -31.06 -12.49
CA LEU A 329 34.47 -31.65 -13.81
C LEU A 329 35.93 -31.46 -14.21
N SER A 330 36.48 -30.24 -14.08
CA SER A 330 37.89 -29.95 -14.43
C SER A 330 38.87 -30.75 -13.57
N ARG A 331 38.53 -31.03 -12.32
CA ARG A 331 39.33 -31.87 -11.42
C ARG A 331 39.30 -33.35 -11.80
N LYS A 332 38.24 -33.84 -12.44
CA LYS A 332 38.14 -35.25 -12.87
C LYS A 332 38.96 -35.51 -14.15
N SER A 333 39.17 -34.49 -14.96
CA SER A 333 39.91 -34.58 -16.23
C SER A 333 41.43 -34.35 -16.10
N ALA A 334 41.91 -33.95 -14.92
CA ALA A 334 43.32 -33.72 -14.61
C ALA A 334 43.86 -34.82 -13.70
#